data_AF-A0A959YPF8-F1
#
_entry.id   AF-A0A959YPF8-F1
#
_cell.length_a   1.000
_cell.length_b   1.000
_cell.length_c   1.000
_cell.angle_alpha   90.00
_cell.angle_beta   90.00
_cell.angle_gamma   90.00
#
_symmetry.space_group_name_H-M   'P 1'
#
loop_
_entity.id
_entity.type
_entity.pdbx_description
1 polymer ?
#
loop_
_entity_poly.entity_id
_entity_poly.type
_entity_poly.pdbx_seq_one_letter_code
_entity_poly.pdbx_strand_id
1 'polypeptide(L)' 'LSGAVFEHCDLQKADFRTAQNFIFDLNRNKVKGAKFSRENLMGLLIHYNIEIE' A
#
# COMPACT_ATOMS: atom_id res chain seq x y z
N LEU A 1 1.42 11.91 9.08
CA LEU A 1 0.47 12.04 7.96
C LEU A 1 -0.69 11.10 8.22
N SER A 2 -1.89 11.62 8.48
CA SER A 2 -3.11 10.80 8.41
C SER A 2 -3.82 11.14 7.09
N GLY A 3 -4.06 10.13 6.24
CA GLY A 3 -4.77 10.33 4.96
C GLY A 3 -3.90 10.73 3.77
N ALA A 4 -2.67 10.22 3.68
CA ALA A 4 -1.85 10.39 2.49
C ALA A 4 -2.49 9.65 1.29
N VAL A 5 -2.80 10.37 0.22
CA VAL A 5 -3.31 9.80 -1.03
C VAL A 5 -2.15 9.68 -2.02
N PHE A 6 -1.82 8.46 -2.42
CA PHE A 6 -0.81 8.19 -3.45
C PHE A 6 -1.51 7.84 -4.76
N GLU A 7 -1.44 8.74 -5.73
CA GLU A 7 -1.96 8.54 -7.08
C GLU A 7 -0.91 8.95 -8.10
N HIS A 8 -0.71 8.11 -9.12
CA HIS A 8 0.27 8.32 -10.20
C HIS A 8 1.72 8.54 -9.71
N CYS A 9 2.08 7.97 -8.56
CA CYS A 9 3.40 8.09 -7.97
C CYS A 9 4.35 6.96 -8.42
N ASP A 10 5.65 7.25 -8.46
CA ASP A 10 6.70 6.24 -8.57
C ASP A 10 7.19 5.82 -7.18
N LEU A 11 6.77 4.63 -6.76
CA LEU A 11 7.06 4.03 -5.46
C LEU A 11 7.93 2.77 -5.61
N GLN A 12 8.64 2.64 -6.73
CA GLN A 12 9.53 1.50 -6.94
C GLN A 12 10.61 1.46 -5.85
N LYS A 13 10.83 0.27 -5.28
CA LYS A 13 11.78 0.02 -4.18
C LYS A 13 11.52 0.79 -2.88
N ALA A 14 10.39 1.49 -2.75
CA ALA A 14 10.02 2.19 -1.53
C ALA A 14 9.83 1.19 -0.37
N ASP A 15 10.11 1.63 0.86
CA ASP A 15 9.97 0.82 2.07
C ASP A 15 8.83 1.34 2.95
N PHE A 16 7.71 0.63 2.93
CA PHE A 16 6.50 0.94 3.70
C PHE A 16 6.36 0.05 4.94
N ARG A 17 7.38 -0.73 5.34
CA ARG A 17 7.25 -1.68 6.46
C ARG A 17 6.93 -1.00 7.80
N THR A 18 7.28 0.27 7.97
CA THR A 18 6.99 1.07 9.17
C THR A 18 5.87 2.07 8.98
N ALA A 19 5.35 2.20 7.75
CA ALA A 19 4.24 3.09 7.47
C ALA A 19 2.95 2.52 8.07
N GLN A 20 2.09 3.41 8.55
CA GLN A 20 0.82 3.06 9.18
C GLN A 20 -0.32 3.81 8.50
N ASN A 21 -1.53 3.25 8.52
CA ASN A 21 -2.77 3.90 8.10
C ASN A 21 -2.74 4.49 6.69
N PHE A 22 -2.10 3.81 5.74
CA PHE A 22 -2.17 4.16 4.33
C PHE A 22 -3.10 3.20 3.60
N ILE A 23 -3.87 3.77 2.68
CA ILE A 23 -4.73 3.05 1.76
C ILE A 23 -4.42 3.67 0.40
N PHE A 24 -3.82 2.90 -0.50
CA PHE A 24 -3.62 3.34 -1.88
C PHE A 24 -3.74 2.16 -2.84
N ASP A 25 -4.28 2.45 -4.02
CA ASP A 25 -4.45 1.45 -5.07
C ASP A 25 -3.11 1.20 -5.77
N LEU A 26 -2.64 -0.05 -5.73
CA LEU A 26 -1.42 -0.48 -6.38
C LEU A 26 -1.49 -0.29 -7.91
N ASN A 27 -2.68 -0.34 -8.51
CA ASN A 27 -2.87 -0.18 -9.96
C ASN A 27 -2.69 1.26 -10.42
N ARG A 28 -2.76 2.23 -9.49
CA ARG A 28 -2.63 3.66 -9.78
C ARG A 28 -1.20 4.17 -9.59
N ASN A 29 -0.26 3.31 -9.23
CA ASN A 29 1.12 3.68 -8.87
C ASN A 29 2.15 2.68 -9.45
N LYS A 30 3.41 3.09 -9.62
CA LYS A 30 4.49 2.16 -9.94
C LYS A 30 5.07 1.60 -8.65
N VAL A 31 4.86 0.31 -8.37
CA VAL A 31 5.21 -0.28 -7.05
C VAL A 31 6.22 -1.42 -7.11
N LYS A 32 6.89 -1.61 -8.26
CA LYS A 32 7.83 -2.73 -8.45
C LYS A 32 8.93 -2.72 -7.37
N GLY A 33 9.03 -3.81 -6.60
CA GLY A 33 10.02 -3.98 -5.54
C GLY A 33 9.76 -3.16 -4.27
N ALA A 34 8.59 -2.53 -4.15
CA ALA A 34 8.18 -1.91 -2.89
C ALA A 34 8.04 -2.97 -1.78
N LYS A 35 8.35 -2.59 -0.55
CA LYS A 35 8.35 -3.48 0.62
C LYS A 35 7.21 -3.09 1.56
N PHE A 36 6.42 -4.08 1.97
CA PHE A 36 5.30 -3.93 2.91
C PHE A 36 5.46 -4.89 4.08
N SER A 37 4.91 -4.54 5.24
CA SER A 37 4.76 -5.50 6.35
C SER A 37 3.52 -6.37 6.13
N ARG A 38 3.37 -7.46 6.90
CA ARG A 38 2.17 -8.31 6.81
C ARG A 38 0.91 -7.57 7.22
N GLU A 39 1.02 -6.74 8.25
CA GLU A 39 -0.07 -5.91 8.78
C GLU A 39 -0.55 -4.92 7.72
N ASN A 40 0.39 -4.36 6.94
CA ASN A 40 0.08 -3.42 5.88
C ASN A 40 -0.59 -4.04 4.66
N LEU A 41 -0.51 -5.36 4.47
CA LEU A 41 -1.20 -6.04 3.36
C LEU A 41 -2.72 -5.94 3.48
N MET A 42 -3.28 -5.91 4.70
CA MET A 42 -4.72 -5.71 4.90
C MET A 42 -5.23 -4.41 4.25
N GLY A 43 -4.47 -3.32 4.38
CA GLY A 43 -4.81 -2.03 3.76
C GLY A 43 -4.78 -2.06 2.23
N LEU A 44 -4.02 -2.97 1.62
CA LEU A 44 -3.95 -3.16 0.17
C LEU A 44 -5.12 -4.01 -0.36
N LEU A 45 -5.65 -4.90 0.48
CA LEU A 45 -6.72 -5.84 0.10
C LEU A 45 -8.12 -5.26 0.29
N ILE A 46 -8.26 -4.13 1.00
CA ILE A 46 -9.56 -3.51 1.30
C ILE A 46 -10.40 -3.21 0.05
N HIS A 47 -9.76 -2.83 -1.06
CA HIS A 47 -10.43 -2.53 -2.32
C HIS A 47 -10.91 -3.78 -3.08
N TYR A 48 -10.38 -4.94 -2.73
CA TYR A 48 -10.71 -6.21 -3.38
C TYR A 48 -11.74 -7.03 -2.62
N ASN A 49 -12.16 -6.56 -1.45
CA ASN A 49 -13.12 -7.26 -0.59
C ASN A 49 -12.70 -8.72 -0.31
N ILE A 50 -11.40 -8.93 -0.11
CA ILE A 50 -10.77 -10.22 0.20
C ILE A 50 -10.57 -10.30 1.72
N GLU A 51 -11.00 -11.41 2.32
CA GLU A 51 -10.80 -11.72 3.73
C GLU A 51 -9.50 -12.51 3.94
N ILE A 52 -8.83 -12.29 5.08
CA ILE A 52 -7.60 -12.99 5.48
C ILE A 52 -7.89 -13.72 6.81
N GLU A 53 -7.51 -14.99 6.90
CA GLU A 53 -7.61 -15.85 8.11
C GLU A 53 -6.25 -16.07 8.78
#